data_AF-A0A965M4U7-F1
#
_entry.id   AF-A0A965M4U7-F1
#
_cell.length_a   1.000
_cell.length_b   1.000
_cell.length_c   1.000
_cell.angle_alpha   90.00
_cell.angle_beta   90.00
_cell.angle_gamma   90.00
#
_symmetry.space_group_name_H-M   'P 1'
#
loop_
_entity.id
_entity.type
_entity.pdbx_description
1 polymer ?
#
loop_
_entity_poly.entity_id
_entity_poly.type
_entity_poly.pdbx_seq_one_letter_code
_entity_poly.pdbx_strand_id
1 'polypeptide(L)'
;SAVSDRIDQTGKELVELVLSEIHRLIPSSRQSKLTHHVVYKSRDATFSGQIGKPLARPGPLTSMDNLFLAGDWTDTNLPATIEGAAVSGFNAAEAIG
;
A
#
# COMPACT_ATOMS: atom_id res chain seq x y z
N SER A 1 6.68 4.88 -12.77
CA SER A 1 6.57 3.56 -12.12
C SER A 1 5.50 2.80 -12.88
N ALA A 2 5.62 1.50 -13.15
CA ALA A 2 4.57 0.77 -13.88
C ALA A 2 3.16 0.86 -13.23
N VAL A 3 3.09 1.31 -11.96
CA VAL A 3 1.85 1.56 -11.22
C VAL A 3 1.24 2.94 -11.52
N SER A 4 2.03 3.98 -11.86
CA SER A 4 1.48 5.33 -12.07
C SER A 4 0.56 5.40 -13.27
N ASP A 5 0.83 4.62 -14.31
CA ASP A 5 0.18 4.76 -15.61
C ASP A 5 -1.25 4.19 -15.61
N ARG A 6 -1.61 3.42 -14.58
CA ARG A 6 -2.92 2.79 -14.44
C ARG A 6 -3.88 3.56 -13.54
N ILE A 7 -3.39 4.52 -12.76
CA ILE A 7 -4.22 5.27 -11.82
C ILE A 7 -5.28 6.11 -12.53
N ASP A 8 -4.95 6.58 -13.74
CA ASP A 8 -5.81 7.46 -14.55
C ASP A 8 -6.76 6.69 -15.49
N GLN A 9 -6.60 5.37 -15.65
CA GLN A 9 -7.52 4.54 -16.45
C GLN A 9 -8.91 4.50 -15.80
N THR A 10 -9.99 4.45 -16.57
CA THR A 10 -11.34 4.29 -16.01
C THR A 10 -11.51 2.95 -15.29
N GLY A 11 -12.50 2.86 -14.39
CA GLY A 11 -12.82 1.60 -13.72
C GLY A 11 -13.19 0.49 -14.72
N LYS A 12 -13.87 0.84 -15.82
CA LYS A 12 -14.22 -0.10 -16.90
C LYS A 12 -12.98 -0.69 -17.57
N GLU A 13 -12.02 0.14 -17.95
CA GLU A 13 -10.78 -0.32 -18.59
C GLU A 13 -9.98 -1.25 -17.67
N LEU A 14 -9.95 -0.95 -16.36
CA LEU A 14 -9.30 -1.82 -15.38
C LEU A 14 -10.01 -3.17 -15.23
N VAL A 15 -11.34 -3.19 -15.23
CA VAL A 15 -12.13 -4.43 -15.17
C VAL A 15 -11.92 -5.28 -16.42
N GLU A 16 -11.94 -4.66 -17.61
CA GLU A 16 -11.71 -5.36 -18.87
C GLU A 16 -10.30 -5.98 -18.94
N LEU A 17 -9.29 -5.25 -18.46
CA LEU A 17 -7.92 -5.75 -18.35
C LEU A 17 -7.81 -6.93 -17.39
N VAL A 18 -8.35 -6.81 -16.17
CA VAL A 18 -8.27 -7.89 -15.17
C VAL A 18 -9.03 -9.12 -15.68
N LEU A 19 -10.21 -8.93 -16.29
CA LEU A 19 -10.95 -10.03 -16.88
C LEU A 19 -10.16 -10.71 -18.01
N SER A 20 -9.50 -9.97 -18.90
CA SER A 20 -8.73 -10.59 -19.98
C SER A 20 -7.59 -11.47 -19.44
N GLU A 21 -6.91 -11.03 -18.38
CA GLU A 21 -5.90 -11.82 -17.67
C GLU A 21 -6.49 -13.05 -16.97
N ILE A 22 -7.64 -12.92 -16.31
CA ILE A 22 -8.35 -14.06 -15.72
C ILE A 22 -8.71 -15.09 -16.80
N HIS A 23 -9.25 -14.66 -17.94
CA HIS A 23 -9.57 -15.56 -19.06
C HIS A 23 -8.34 -16.20 -19.72
N ARG A 24 -7.16 -15.60 -19.57
CA ARG A 24 -5.90 -16.12 -20.06
C ARG A 24 -5.33 -17.18 -19.10
N LEU A 25 -5.37 -16.90 -17.80
CA LEU A 25 -4.86 -17.79 -16.74
C LEU A 25 -5.83 -18.92 -16.39
N ILE A 26 -7.13 -18.68 -16.52
CA ILE A 26 -8.22 -19.60 -16.16
C ILE A 26 -9.22 -19.66 -17.34
N PRO A 27 -8.94 -20.40 -18.42
CA PRO A 27 -9.76 -20.36 -19.64
C PRO A 27 -11.23 -20.75 -19.46
N SER A 28 -11.56 -21.60 -18.48
CA SER A 28 -12.94 -21.96 -18.14
C SER A 28 -13.77 -20.78 -17.64
N SER A 29 -13.14 -19.70 -17.14
CA SER A 29 -13.85 -18.51 -16.69
C SER A 29 -14.59 -17.79 -17.83
N ARG A 30 -14.27 -18.09 -19.11
CA ARG A 30 -14.91 -17.47 -20.29
C ARG A 30 -16.41 -17.76 -20.38
N GLN A 31 -16.86 -18.82 -19.70
CA GLN A 31 -18.27 -19.20 -19.62
C GLN A 31 -18.98 -18.58 -18.40
N SER A 32 -18.24 -17.88 -17.54
CA SER A 32 -18.77 -17.28 -16.32
C SER A 32 -19.21 -15.84 -16.56
N LYS A 33 -20.20 -15.39 -15.78
CA LYS A 33 -20.67 -14.00 -15.80
C LYS A 33 -20.15 -13.25 -14.57
N LEU A 34 -19.48 -12.12 -14.78
CA LEU A 34 -19.18 -11.18 -13.71
C LEU A 34 -20.50 -10.60 -13.16
N THR A 35 -20.83 -10.91 -11.91
CA THR A 35 -22.08 -10.45 -11.27
C THR A 35 -21.90 -9.13 -10.54
N HIS A 36 -20.70 -8.87 -10.01
CA HIS A 36 -20.39 -7.67 -9.26
C HIS A 36 -18.88 -7.37 -9.29
N HIS A 37 -18.51 -6.09 -9.27
CA HIS A 37 -17.14 -5.64 -9.09
C HIS A 37 -17.10 -4.25 -8.47
N VAL A 38 -16.00 -3.94 -7.80
CA VAL A 38 -15.68 -2.60 -7.31
C VAL A 38 -14.23 -2.32 -7.67
N VAL A 39 -13.97 -1.16 -8.26
CA VAL A 39 -12.61 -0.67 -8.51
C VAL A 39 -12.28 0.35 -7.44
N TYR A 40 -11.38 -0.01 -6.54
CA TYR A 40 -10.83 0.90 -5.54
C TYR A 40 -9.45 1.38 -5.98
N LYS A 41 -9.20 2.68 -5.84
CA LYS A 41 -7.92 3.30 -6.17
C LYS A 41 -7.47 4.16 -5.01
N SER A 42 -6.23 3.98 -4.60
CA SER A 42 -5.58 4.82 -3.60
C SER A 42 -4.19 5.18 -4.12
N ARG A 43 -4.02 6.47 -4.46
CA ARG A 43 -2.78 7.00 -5.04
C ARG A 43 -1.63 6.97 -4.03
N ASP A 44 -1.96 7.14 -2.75
CA ASP A 44 -1.01 7.25 -1.66
C ASP A 44 -1.00 5.98 -0.76
N ALA A 45 -1.40 4.83 -1.33
CA ALA A 45 -1.58 3.59 -0.59
C ALA A 45 -0.27 3.03 0.01
N THR A 46 0.84 3.20 -0.68
CA THR A 46 2.15 2.67 -0.29
C THR A 46 3.21 3.72 -0.55
N PHE A 47 4.10 3.96 0.42
CA PHE A 47 5.24 4.82 0.20
C PHE A 47 6.15 4.26 -0.91
N SER A 48 6.84 5.14 -1.61
CA SER A 48 7.70 4.77 -2.73
C SER A 48 9.04 4.22 -2.26
N GLY A 49 9.22 2.89 -2.27
CA GLY A 49 10.51 2.21 -2.09
C GLY A 49 11.44 2.31 -3.30
N GLN A 50 11.67 3.50 -3.84
CA GLN A 50 12.54 3.69 -5.01
C GLN A 50 14.00 3.38 -4.67
N ILE A 51 14.63 2.51 -5.46
CA ILE A 51 16.07 2.21 -5.38
C ILE A 51 16.85 3.52 -5.55
N GLY A 52 17.77 3.81 -4.62
CA GLY A 52 18.57 5.04 -4.62
C GLY A 52 17.87 6.27 -4.06
N LYS A 53 16.61 6.15 -3.62
CA LYS A 53 15.88 7.16 -2.83
C LYS A 53 15.28 6.52 -1.58
N PRO A 54 16.11 6.01 -0.64
CA PRO A 54 15.58 5.58 0.64
C PRO A 54 14.90 6.80 1.29
N LEU A 55 13.60 6.67 1.57
CA LEU A 55 12.88 7.67 2.33
C LEU A 55 13.53 7.74 3.72
N ALA A 56 13.83 8.94 4.19
CA ALA A 56 14.19 9.14 5.58
C ALA A 56 12.95 8.80 6.41
N ARG A 57 12.93 7.60 7.00
CA ARG A 57 11.86 7.14 7.89
C ARG A 57 12.18 7.70 9.28
N PRO A 58 11.29 8.49 9.89
CA PRO A 58 11.54 8.99 11.23
C PRO A 58 11.31 7.89 12.26
N GLY A 59 12.01 7.98 13.39
CA GLY A 59 11.68 7.21 14.59
C GLY A 59 10.41 7.73 15.28
N PRO A 60 10.05 7.17 16.46
CA PRO A 60 8.81 7.52 17.16
C PRO A 60 8.83 8.92 17.79
N LEU A 61 10.01 9.49 18.05
CA LEU A 61 10.17 10.79 18.72
C LEU A 61 10.06 11.96 17.74
N THR A 62 9.40 13.02 18.18
CA THR A 62 9.36 14.32 17.49
C THR A 62 10.05 15.40 18.32
N SER A 63 10.22 16.59 17.75
CA SER A 63 10.71 17.77 18.49
C SER A 63 9.66 18.42 19.39
N MET A 64 8.42 17.93 19.38
CA MET A 64 7.33 18.44 20.20
C MET A 64 7.11 17.52 21.39
N ASP A 65 7.07 18.09 22.59
CA ASP A 65 6.80 17.34 23.80
C ASP A 65 5.43 16.63 23.71
N ASN A 66 5.39 15.37 24.15
CA ASN A 66 4.20 14.52 24.15
C ASN A 66 3.58 14.24 22.75
N LEU A 67 4.33 14.44 21.66
CA LEU A 67 3.92 14.05 20.32
C LEU A 67 4.83 12.94 19.78
N PHE A 68 4.22 11.81 19.42
CA PHE A 68 4.90 10.61 18.94
C PHE A 68 4.34 10.18 17.57
N LEU A 69 5.18 9.51 16.77
CA LEU A 69 4.82 9.00 15.45
C LEU A 69 4.72 7.47 15.48
N ALA A 70 3.65 6.96 14.86
CA ALA A 70 3.47 5.56 14.58
C ALA A 70 2.87 5.39 13.18
N GLY A 71 3.23 4.30 12.51
CA GLY A 71 2.85 3.95 11.16
C GLY A 71 3.90 3.06 10.52
N ASP A 72 3.49 2.23 9.57
CA ASP A 72 4.38 1.35 8.80
C ASP A 72 5.46 2.10 8.01
N TRP A 73 5.28 3.40 7.78
CA TRP A 73 6.25 4.30 7.17
C TRP A 73 7.34 4.81 8.14
N THR A 74 7.19 4.63 9.45
CA THR A 74 8.22 4.99 10.46
C THR A 74 9.36 3.98 10.50
N ASP A 75 10.49 4.34 11.12
CA ASP A 75 11.69 3.51 11.14
C ASP A 75 11.58 2.36 12.15
N THR A 76 11.07 1.22 11.68
CA THR A 76 10.93 -0.01 12.45
C THR A 76 11.93 -1.09 12.07
N ASN A 77 12.83 -0.80 11.12
CA ASN A 77 13.66 -1.79 10.41
C ASN A 77 12.87 -2.88 9.64
N LEU A 78 11.54 -2.78 9.58
CA LEU A 78 10.67 -3.66 8.79
C LEU A 78 10.18 -2.94 7.52
N PRO A 79 9.80 -3.66 6.44
CA PRO A 79 9.10 -3.05 5.31
C PRO A 79 7.74 -2.43 5.73
N ALA A 80 7.10 -1.66 4.84
CA ALA A 80 5.74 -1.13 5.07
C ALA A 80 4.72 -2.27 5.08
N THR A 81 4.53 -2.90 6.24
CA THR A 81 3.59 -4.01 6.43
C THR A 81 2.81 -3.80 7.72
N ILE A 82 1.80 -4.66 7.92
CA ILE A 82 1.03 -4.69 9.15
C ILE A 82 1.91 -4.94 10.38
N GLU A 83 2.97 -5.75 10.26
CA GLU A 83 3.96 -5.98 11.32
C GLU A 83 4.77 -4.70 11.59
N GLY A 84 5.19 -3.99 10.53
CA GLY A 84 5.83 -2.68 10.66
C GLY A 84 4.93 -1.66 11.36
N ALA A 85 3.63 -1.61 11.01
CA ALA A 85 2.66 -0.76 11.70
C ALA A 85 2.53 -1.13 13.19
N ALA A 86 2.40 -2.42 13.50
CA ALA A 86 2.28 -2.88 14.89
C ALA A 86 3.53 -2.53 15.72
N VAL A 87 4.72 -2.85 15.21
CA VAL A 87 6.01 -2.53 15.85
C VAL A 87 6.16 -1.03 16.07
N SER A 88 5.77 -0.19 15.09
CA SER A 88 5.84 1.26 15.27
C SER A 88 4.97 1.77 16.41
N GLY A 89 3.81 1.14 16.63
CA GLY A 89 2.93 1.46 17.76
C GLY A 89 3.56 1.13 19.10
N PHE A 90 4.23 -0.03 19.20
CA PHE A 90 5.00 -0.39 20.39
C PHE A 90 6.15 0.60 20.64
N ASN A 91 6.93 0.92 19.62
CA ASN A 91 8.03 1.90 19.73
C ASN A 91 7.54 3.28 20.18
N ALA A 92 6.38 3.73 19.68
CA ALA A 92 5.77 4.98 20.09
C ALA A 92 5.30 4.94 21.54
N ALA A 93 4.75 3.81 22.00
CA ALA A 93 4.31 3.63 23.39
C ALA A 93 5.51 3.58 24.36
N GLU A 94 6.58 2.86 24.02
CA GLU A 94 7.82 2.82 24.81
C GLU A 94 8.47 4.19 24.94
N ALA A 95 8.33 5.06 23.94
CA ALA A 95 8.87 6.40 23.95
C ALA A 95 8.15 7.37 24.93
N ILE A 96 6.97 7.00 25.44
CA ILE A 96 6.22 7.80 26.43
C ILE A 96 6.92 7.77 27.81
N GLY A 97 7.61 6.67 28.13
CA GLY A 97 8.21 6.40 29.44
C GLY A 97 7.36 5.50 30.33
#